data_AF-A0A2V8M6A1-F1
#
_entry.id   AF-A0A2V8M6A1-F1
#
_cell.length_a   1.000
_cell.length_b   1.000
_cell.length_c   1.000
_cell.angle_alpha   90.00
_cell.angle_beta   90.00
_cell.angle_gamma   90.00
#
_symmetry.space_group_name_H-M   'P 1'
#
loop_
_entity.id
_entity.type
_entity.pdbx_description
1 polymer ?
#
loop_
_entity_poly.entity_id
_entity_poly.type
_entity_poly.pdbx_seq_one_letter_code
_entity_poly.pdbx_strand_id
1 'polypeptide(L)'
;MLLARNILASDAGTRFMWVSNAYNGNNGAADNQDNIYGRGALAPRGFLLPIYDSVPRLDAAIGSLIEDLSKMPGKEPGKTMLDETMVVIGHEFGRNPDFNLNNGRDHWGPAYTDVFIGGDVKPGRIVR
;
A
#
# COMPACT_ATOMS: atom_id res chain seq x y z
N MET A 1 -2.91 -8.47 -5.36
CA MET A 1 -2.82 -7.56 -6.54
C MET A 1 -3.17 -8.20 -7.89
N LEU A 2 -3.50 -9.51 -7.97
CA LEU A 2 -3.88 -10.17 -9.24
C LEU A 2 -5.01 -9.49 -10.01
N LEU A 3 -6.05 -9.01 -9.31
CA LEU A 3 -7.16 -8.29 -9.94
C LEU A 3 -6.70 -6.98 -10.59
N ALA A 4 -5.90 -6.17 -9.88
CA ALA A 4 -5.38 -4.91 -10.41
C ALA A 4 -4.54 -5.14 -11.67
N ARG A 5 -3.65 -6.14 -11.64
CA ARG A 5 -2.88 -6.56 -12.82
C ARG A 5 -3.78 -6.96 -13.98
N ASN A 6 -4.80 -7.80 -13.74
CA ASN A 6 -5.70 -8.27 -14.79
C ASN A 6 -6.57 -7.13 -15.37
N ILE A 7 -7.03 -6.20 -14.53
CA ILE A 7 -7.78 -5.02 -14.99
C ILE A 7 -6.89 -4.16 -15.88
N LEU A 8 -5.65 -3.90 -15.46
CA LEU A 8 -4.70 -3.11 -16.25
C LEU A 8 -4.39 -3.79 -17.59
N ALA A 9 -4.08 -5.10 -17.55
CA ALA A 9 -3.78 -5.89 -18.73
C ALA A 9 -4.96 -6.04 -19.70
N SER A 10 -6.20 -5.90 -19.22
CA SER A 10 -7.38 -5.94 -20.10
C SER A 10 -7.48 -4.75 -21.04
N ASP A 11 -6.82 -3.63 -20.70
CA ASP A 11 -6.94 -2.33 -21.36
C ASP A 11 -8.40 -1.89 -21.66
N ALA A 12 -9.37 -2.33 -20.85
CA ALA A 12 -10.78 -2.05 -21.06
C ALA A 12 -11.20 -0.61 -20.68
N GLY A 13 -10.26 0.34 -20.66
CA GLY A 13 -10.53 1.76 -20.39
C GLY A 13 -10.36 2.21 -18.93
N THR A 14 -10.01 1.32 -18.00
CA THR A 14 -9.64 1.73 -16.63
C THR A 14 -8.35 2.53 -16.66
N ARG A 15 -8.32 3.70 -16.00
CA ARG A 15 -7.13 4.59 -15.92
C ARG A 15 -6.69 4.89 -14.49
N PHE A 16 -7.55 4.60 -13.51
CA PHE A 16 -7.25 4.79 -12.10
C PHE A 16 -7.82 3.62 -11.30
N MET A 17 -7.02 3.08 -10.39
CA MET A 17 -7.42 2.02 -9.46
C MET A 17 -6.98 2.42 -8.07
N TRP A 18 -7.92 2.47 -7.13
CA TRP A 18 -7.63 2.63 -5.71
C TRP A 18 -7.70 1.26 -5.03
N VAL A 19 -6.59 0.83 -4.42
CA VAL A 19 -6.56 -0.38 -3.60
C VAL A 19 -6.25 0.02 -2.17
N SER A 20 -7.16 -0.31 -1.25
CA SER A 20 -6.96 -0.04 0.17
C SER A 20 -6.44 -1.27 0.90
N ASN A 21 -5.33 -1.12 1.62
CA ASN A 21 -4.85 -2.08 2.60
C ASN A 21 -5.31 -1.68 4.01
N ALA A 22 -6.62 -1.64 4.20
CA ALA A 22 -7.21 -1.31 5.49
C ALA A 22 -8.09 -2.45 5.98
N TYR A 23 -7.65 -3.06 7.07
CA TYR A 23 -8.45 -3.99 7.85
C TYR A 23 -8.73 -3.34 9.19
N ASN A 24 -9.69 -2.40 9.18
CA ASN A 24 -10.25 -1.85 10.40
C ASN A 24 -11.76 -2.13 10.49
N GLY A 25 -12.17 -3.38 10.76
CA GLY A 25 -13.30 -3.54 11.68
C GLY A 25 -14.66 -2.98 11.25
N ASN A 26 -14.95 -2.83 9.95
CA ASN A 26 -16.08 -2.07 9.37
C ASN A 26 -16.01 -0.53 9.42
N ASN A 27 -14.95 0.07 9.96
CA ASN A 27 -14.76 1.52 10.00
C ASN A 27 -14.06 2.10 8.75
N GLY A 28 -14.00 1.31 7.68
CA GLY A 28 -13.49 1.74 6.38
C GLY A 28 -11.98 1.86 6.30
N ALA A 29 -11.52 2.43 5.19
CA ALA A 29 -10.10 2.51 4.83
C ALA A 29 -9.27 3.53 5.61
N ALA A 30 -9.93 4.29 6.49
CA ALA A 30 -9.49 5.62 6.86
C ALA A 30 -8.64 5.68 8.13
N ASP A 31 -8.66 4.65 8.98
CA ASP A 31 -8.12 4.84 10.33
C ASP A 31 -7.61 3.56 11.00
N ASN A 32 -6.44 3.63 11.63
CA ASN A 32 -5.74 2.53 12.31
C ASN A 32 -5.41 2.95 13.75
N GLN A 33 -6.39 3.47 14.50
CA GLN A 33 -6.18 4.02 15.86
C GLN A 33 -6.01 2.94 16.94
N ASP A 34 -6.48 1.72 16.69
CA ASP A 34 -6.47 0.63 17.66
C ASP A 34 -5.08 0.00 17.80
N ASN A 35 -4.96 -1.08 18.59
CA ASN A 35 -3.72 -1.77 18.91
C ASN A 35 -3.06 -2.47 17.70
N ILE A 36 -2.67 -1.71 16.67
CA ILE A 36 -2.09 -2.20 15.41
C ILE A 36 -0.70 -2.82 15.60
N TYR A 37 -0.02 -2.49 16.71
CA TYR A 37 1.23 -3.11 17.13
C TYR A 37 1.02 -4.29 18.09
N GLY A 38 -0.22 -4.75 18.29
CA GLY A 38 -0.52 -5.93 19.08
C GLY A 38 0.11 -7.19 18.47
N ARG A 39 0.67 -8.06 19.33
CA ARG A 39 1.22 -9.37 18.95
C ARG A 39 0.66 -10.48 19.84
N GLY A 40 0.57 -11.69 19.31
CA GLY A 40 0.12 -12.86 20.07
C GLY A 40 -1.26 -12.63 20.70
N ALA A 41 -1.35 -12.77 22.02
CA ALA A 41 -2.60 -12.53 22.77
C ALA A 41 -3.10 -11.07 22.70
N LEU A 42 -2.23 -10.12 22.36
CA LEU A 42 -2.55 -8.70 22.21
C LEU A 42 -2.90 -8.31 20.77
N ALA A 43 -2.77 -9.22 19.81
CA ALA A 43 -3.15 -8.96 18.42
C ALA A 43 -4.65 -8.66 18.34
N PRO A 44 -5.05 -7.66 17.55
CA PRO A 44 -6.47 -7.38 17.34
C PRO A 44 -7.14 -8.58 16.66
N ARG A 45 -8.41 -8.84 16.99
CA ARG A 45 -9.18 -10.02 16.54
C ARG A 45 -10.33 -9.62 15.63
N GLY A 46 -10.80 -10.56 14.81
CA GLY A 46 -11.94 -10.33 13.90
C GLY A 46 -11.50 -9.66 12.60
N PHE A 47 -12.21 -8.61 12.18
CA PHE A 47 -11.94 -7.87 10.94
C PHE A 47 -10.77 -6.87 11.03
N LEU A 48 -9.99 -6.94 12.11
CA LEU A 48 -8.82 -6.11 12.36
C LEU A 48 -7.54 -6.92 12.08
N LEU A 49 -6.59 -6.34 11.34
CA LEU A 49 -5.27 -6.92 11.16
C LEU A 49 -4.19 -6.03 11.78
N PRO A 50 -3.31 -6.55 12.65
CA PRO A 50 -2.16 -5.79 13.12
C PRO A 50 -1.22 -5.47 11.95
N ILE A 51 -0.40 -4.43 12.10
CA ILE A 51 0.60 -4.02 11.12
C ILE A 51 1.58 -5.16 10.80
N TYR A 52 1.85 -6.03 11.78
CA TYR A 52 2.72 -7.19 11.62
C TYR A 52 2.15 -8.28 10.72
N ASP A 53 0.84 -8.27 10.47
CA ASP A 53 0.19 -9.19 9.53
C ASP A 53 -0.18 -8.49 8.22
N SER A 54 -0.63 -7.23 8.30
CA SER A 54 -1.07 -6.48 7.12
C SER A 54 0.10 -6.03 6.25
N VAL A 55 1.23 -5.62 6.84
CA VAL A 55 2.40 -5.15 6.07
C VAL A 55 3.08 -6.27 5.30
N PRO A 56 3.37 -7.47 5.85
CA PRO A 56 3.94 -8.55 5.05
C PRO A 56 3.04 -8.98 3.88
N ARG A 57 1.71 -8.92 4.06
CA ARG A 57 0.75 -9.18 2.98
C ARG A 57 0.83 -8.11 1.90
N LEU A 58 0.90 -6.84 2.28
CA LEU A 58 1.06 -5.73 1.35
C LEU A 58 2.40 -5.85 0.60
N ASP A 59 3.48 -6.10 1.32
CA ASP A 59 4.84 -6.24 0.78
C ASP A 59 4.89 -7.33 -0.31
N ALA A 60 4.43 -8.54 0.02
CA ALA A 60 4.34 -9.63 -0.96
C ALA A 60 3.44 -9.26 -2.15
N ALA A 61 2.30 -8.64 -1.91
CA ALA A 61 1.34 -8.30 -2.95
C ALA A 61 1.84 -7.21 -3.91
N ILE A 62 2.57 -6.21 -3.38
CA ILE A 62 3.25 -5.18 -4.18
C ILE A 62 4.41 -5.79 -4.95
N GLY A 63 5.26 -6.58 -4.30
CA GLY A 63 6.39 -7.25 -4.94
C GLY A 63 5.95 -8.05 -6.16
N SER A 64 4.92 -8.90 -6.02
CA SER A 64 4.38 -9.66 -7.14
C SER A 64 3.75 -8.78 -8.23
N LEU A 65 3.09 -7.67 -7.87
CA LEU A 65 2.54 -6.74 -8.87
C LEU A 65 3.65 -6.12 -9.70
N ILE A 66 4.66 -5.54 -9.04
CA ILE A 66 5.78 -4.87 -9.72
C ILE A 66 6.54 -5.88 -10.60
N GLU A 67 6.79 -7.09 -10.09
CA GLU A 67 7.42 -8.15 -10.87
C GLU A 67 6.62 -8.49 -12.14
N ASP A 68 5.31 -8.70 -12.03
CA ASP A 68 4.44 -8.99 -13.18
C ASP A 68 4.47 -7.82 -14.19
N LEU A 69 4.26 -6.58 -13.74
CA LEU A 69 4.22 -5.40 -14.63
C LEU A 69 5.56 -5.16 -15.34
N SER A 70 6.69 -5.44 -14.68
CA SER A 70 8.03 -5.30 -15.26
C SER A 70 8.34 -6.30 -16.38
N LYS A 71 7.58 -7.39 -16.48
CA LYS A 71 7.79 -8.44 -17.49
C LYS A 71 6.75 -8.41 -18.59
N MET A 72 5.58 -7.85 -18.32
CA MET A 72 4.49 -7.77 -19.29
C MET A 72 4.74 -6.66 -20.31
N PRO A 73 4.40 -6.87 -21.59
CA PRO A 73 4.57 -5.86 -22.62
C PRO A 73 3.63 -4.66 -22.39
N GLY A 74 4.18 -3.46 -22.60
CA GLY A 74 3.41 -2.21 -22.68
C GLY A 74 2.76 -2.02 -24.05
N LYS A 75 2.07 -0.89 -24.22
CA LYS A 75 1.46 -0.48 -25.48
C LYS A 75 2.49 0.04 -26.47
N GLU A 76 3.47 0.78 -25.99
CA GLU A 76 4.56 1.30 -26.79
C GLU A 76 5.60 0.20 -27.05
N PRO A 77 6.03 -0.01 -28.31
CA PRO A 77 7.04 -1.00 -28.64
C PRO A 77 8.33 -0.80 -27.82
N GLY A 78 8.74 -1.85 -27.12
CA GLY A 78 9.95 -1.85 -26.29
C GLY A 78 9.76 -1.36 -24.86
N LYS A 79 8.55 -0.94 -24.47
CA LYS A 79 8.20 -0.66 -23.06
C LYS A 79 7.55 -1.86 -22.39
N THR A 80 7.71 -1.92 -21.08
CA THR A 80 6.96 -2.81 -20.19
C THR A 80 5.69 -2.11 -19.69
N MET A 81 4.75 -2.87 -19.16
CA MET A 81 3.55 -2.29 -18.55
C MET A 81 3.90 -1.41 -17.34
N LEU A 82 4.98 -1.73 -16.61
CA LEU A 82 5.47 -0.91 -15.50
C LEU A 82 6.00 0.44 -15.98
N ASP A 83 6.65 0.51 -17.15
CA ASP A 83 7.12 1.78 -17.72
C ASP A 83 5.97 2.74 -18.05
N GLU A 84 4.78 2.20 -18.31
CA GLU A 84 3.57 2.95 -18.66
C GLU A 84 2.60 3.14 -17.49
N THR A 85 2.87 2.54 -16.34
CA THR A 85 1.98 2.55 -15.18
C THR A 85 2.66 3.12 -13.96
N MET A 86 2.13 4.22 -13.43
CA MET A 86 2.52 4.74 -12.12
C MET A 86 1.82 3.94 -11.02
N VAL A 87 2.60 3.30 -10.15
CA VAL A 87 2.14 2.70 -8.90
C VAL A 87 2.51 3.64 -7.75
N VAL A 88 1.50 4.02 -6.98
CA VAL A 88 1.65 4.88 -5.80
C VAL A 88 1.25 4.09 -4.55
N ILE A 89 2.16 4.02 -3.58
CA ILE A 89 1.87 3.56 -2.23
C ILE A 89 1.86 4.79 -1.34
N GLY A 90 0.66 5.28 -1.05
CA GLY A 90 0.45 6.50 -0.30
C GLY A 90 0.02 6.24 1.15
N HIS A 91 0.52 7.07 2.05
CA HIS A 91 0.09 7.20 3.44
C HIS A 91 -0.26 8.67 3.71
N GLU A 92 -1.24 8.91 4.58
CA GLU A 92 -1.65 10.29 4.90
C GLU A 92 -0.84 10.88 6.07
N PHE A 93 -0.52 10.05 7.07
CA PHE A 93 0.22 10.42 8.27
C PHE A 93 0.81 9.17 8.94
N GLY A 94 1.85 9.38 9.76
CA GLY A 94 2.36 8.38 10.68
C GLY A 94 1.55 8.30 11.98
N ARG A 95 2.05 7.52 12.94
CA ARG A 95 1.52 7.40 14.30
C ARG A 95 2.60 7.68 15.32
N ASN A 96 2.28 8.45 16.35
CA ASN A 96 3.22 8.73 17.43
C ASN A 96 3.76 7.41 18.07
N PRO A 97 5.02 7.40 18.53
CA PRO A 97 5.63 6.22 19.13
C PRO A 97 5.16 6.00 20.57
N ASP A 98 4.61 7.02 21.22
CA ASP A 98 4.05 6.98 22.57
C ASP A 98 2.53 6.83 22.57
N PHE A 99 1.96 6.27 23.64
CA PHE A 99 0.51 6.19 23.81
C PHE A 99 -0.06 7.52 24.32
N ASN A 100 -1.24 7.89 23.82
CA ASN A 100 -2.01 9.02 24.36
C ASN A 100 -2.79 8.62 25.64
N LEU A 101 -3.47 9.58 26.26
CA LEU A 101 -4.26 9.36 27.49
C LEU A 101 -5.41 8.34 27.33
N ASN A 102 -5.81 8.06 26.09
CA ASN A 102 -6.84 7.08 25.75
C ASN A 102 -6.26 5.72 25.35
N ASN A 103 -4.96 5.48 25.60
CA ASN A 103 -4.26 4.24 25.25
C ASN A 103 -4.23 3.96 23.73
N GLY A 104 -4.38 5.02 22.91
CA GLY A 104 -4.29 5.00 21.45
C GLY A 104 -3.06 5.76 20.94
N ARG A 105 -3.02 5.99 19.62
CA ARG A 105 -1.91 6.71 18.94
C ARG A 105 -2.42 7.79 18.00
N ASP A 106 -1.92 9.01 18.17
CA ASP A 106 -2.36 10.20 17.43
C ASP A 106 -1.76 10.25 16.01
N HIS A 107 -2.41 11.02 15.13
CA HIS A 107 -1.88 11.34 13.79
C HIS A 107 -0.55 12.09 13.92
N TRP A 108 0.46 11.61 13.18
CA TRP A 108 1.81 12.17 13.22
C TRP A 108 2.33 12.46 11.81
N GLY A 109 2.04 13.66 11.31
CA GLY A 109 2.50 14.14 9.99
C GLY A 109 4.02 14.26 9.81
N PRO A 110 4.85 14.52 10.85
CA PRO A 110 6.31 14.58 10.71
C PRO A 110 7.00 13.31 10.22
N ALA A 111 6.37 12.13 10.28
CA ALA A 111 7.05 10.87 9.98
C ALA A 111 6.15 9.88 9.20
N TYR A 112 6.21 9.93 7.87
CA TYR A 112 5.66 8.93 6.97
C TYR A 112 6.44 8.93 5.64
N THR A 113 6.18 7.93 4.80
CA THR A 113 6.86 7.76 3.51
C THR A 113 5.83 7.36 2.45
N ASP A 114 5.91 7.99 1.29
CA ASP A 114 5.20 7.55 0.10
C ASP A 114 6.19 6.93 -0.90
N VAL A 115 5.71 5.97 -1.69
CA VAL A 115 6.52 5.28 -2.69
C VAL A 115 5.90 5.44 -4.06
N PHE A 116 6.72 5.83 -5.03
CA PHE A 116 6.37 5.97 -6.44
C PHE A 116 7.23 5.00 -7.26
N ILE A 117 6.59 4.16 -8.07
CA ILE A 117 7.24 3.12 -8.88
C ILE A 117 6.61 3.07 -10.26
N GLY A 118 7.41 2.88 -11.31
CA GLY A 118 6.93 2.82 -12.69
C GLY A 118 6.61 4.20 -13.27
N GLY A 119 5.96 4.24 -14.44
CA GLY A 119 5.66 5.49 -15.14
C GLY A 119 6.92 6.32 -15.44
N ASP A 120 8.01 5.66 -15.87
CA ASP A 120 9.34 6.23 -16.10
C ASP A 120 9.99 6.93 -14.88
N VAL A 121 9.52 6.70 -13.64
CA VAL A 121 10.18 7.19 -12.42
C VAL A 121 11.58 6.57 -12.30
N LYS A 122 12.59 7.42 -12.08
CA LYS A 122 13.97 6.98 -11.87
C LYS A 122 14.10 6.29 -10.50
N PRO A 123 14.51 5.01 -10.44
CA PRO A 123 14.63 4.28 -9.17
C PRO A 123 15.82 4.79 -8.33
N GLY A 124 15.84 4.41 -7.05
CA GLY A 124 16.97 4.67 -6.14
C GLY A 124 17.06 6.12 -5.65
N ARG A 125 15.94 6.85 -5.64
CA ARG A 125 15.87 8.25 -5.20
C ARG A 125 15.09 8.36 -3.90
N ILE A 126 15.61 9.16 -2.98
CA ILE A 126 14.90 9.65 -1.79
C ILE A 126 14.78 11.16 -1.95
N VAL A 127 13.57 11.67 -1.86
CA VAL A 127 13.27 13.11 -1.87
C VAL A 127 12.75 13.46 -0.48
N ARG A 128 13.27 14.55 0.10
CA ARG A 128 12.90 15.07 1.42
C ARG A 128 12.44 16.50 1.29
#